data_AF-A0A0D9XKR6-F1
#
_entry.id   AF-A0A0D9XKR6-F1
#
_cell.length_a   1.000
_cell.length_b   1.000
_cell.length_c   1.000
_cell.angle_alpha   90.00
_cell.angle_beta   90.00
_cell.angle_gamma   90.00
#
_symmetry.space_group_name_H-M   'P 1'
#
loop_
_entity.id
_entity.type
_entity.pdbx_description
1 polymer ?
#
loop_
_entity_poly.entity_id
_entity_poly.type
_entity_poly.pdbx_seq_one_letter_code
_entity_poly.pdbx_strand_id
1 'polypeptide(L)'
;MEEIFQGTKKFKQEVFDQVQIVLNKFGLYIYNANVKQLVDEPGHEYFSYLGQKTQKEAQNKAKVDVAEEQMKGEVGTKERQGLTRQNAAKVGAETKVLSVRQEGIALKEEAKVRSEVQVYDNEREAEIAAAQAGLAMKKAGWEKQSKVAQVEAVKAVAIREAELQMEVERKNALRLTEKLKAEQLSKATVQDSNAALYKRQKAAEATLYEEVKLAEARKAQADAMFFEQKLAEDARLYAKEKEAEALNMVGKAKAEYVSSMLQALGGSYNALRDYLMIDGGMYQEMARINAGAVSGMQPKISIWSNGGGADGANAGAGEAGIGGAGAMQQVAGVYKMLPPLLSTVHEQTGMVPPAWMGSLPNDVPNCAKEYQMV
;
A
#
# COMPACT_ATOMS: atom_id res chain seq x y z
N MET A 1 -26.69 63.68 -37.36
CA MET A 1 -27.66 62.87 -38.12
C MET A 1 -28.57 62.07 -37.20
N GLU A 2 -28.07 61.23 -36.29
CA GLU A 2 -28.94 60.49 -35.34
C GLU A 2 -29.85 61.38 -34.48
N GLU A 3 -29.39 62.55 -34.03
CA GLU A 3 -30.20 63.51 -33.28
C GLU A 3 -31.38 64.11 -34.07
N ILE A 4 -31.23 64.23 -35.41
CA ILE A 4 -32.29 64.71 -36.31
C ILE A 4 -33.45 63.70 -36.36
N PHE A 5 -33.15 62.40 -36.17
CA PHE A 5 -34.12 61.30 -36.23
C PHE A 5 -34.69 60.91 -34.87
N GLN A 6 -33.89 60.92 -33.80
CA GLN A 6 -34.37 60.64 -32.44
C GLN A 6 -35.25 61.78 -31.90
N GLY A 7 -35.10 62.99 -32.44
CA GLY A 7 -35.78 64.20 -32.00
C GLY A 7 -36.49 64.97 -33.10
N THR A 8 -37.32 64.32 -33.94
CA THR A 8 -38.08 65.00 -35.02
C THR A 8 -38.84 66.24 -34.54
N LYS A 9 -39.29 66.25 -33.27
CA LYS A 9 -39.93 67.40 -32.63
C LYS A 9 -38.96 68.58 -32.41
N LYS A 10 -37.73 68.31 -31.96
CA LYS A 10 -36.69 69.33 -31.75
C LYS A 10 -36.21 69.92 -33.07
N PHE A 11 -35.92 69.06 -34.05
CA PHE A 11 -35.52 69.49 -35.39
C PHE A 11 -36.61 70.36 -36.06
N LYS A 12 -37.89 69.98 -35.94
CA LYS A 12 -39.01 70.77 -36.45
C LYS A 12 -39.07 72.17 -35.81
N GLN A 13 -38.84 72.28 -34.49
CA GLN A 13 -38.84 73.56 -33.78
C GLN A 13 -37.68 74.46 -34.25
N GLU A 14 -36.47 73.93 -34.31
CA GLU A 14 -35.30 74.70 -34.73
C GLU A 14 -35.42 75.23 -36.18
N VAL A 15 -35.89 74.39 -37.10
CA VAL A 15 -36.14 74.83 -38.49
C VAL A 15 -37.26 75.85 -38.57
N PHE A 16 -38.32 75.66 -37.78
CA PHE A 16 -39.44 76.58 -37.72
C PHE A 16 -39.00 77.97 -37.23
N ASP A 17 -38.25 78.03 -36.14
CA ASP A 17 -37.77 79.29 -35.55
C ASP A 17 -36.88 80.05 -36.53
N GLN A 18 -35.96 79.35 -37.19
CA GLN A 18 -35.04 79.97 -38.15
C GLN A 18 -35.76 80.52 -39.39
N VAL A 19 -36.76 79.80 -39.90
CA VAL A 19 -37.53 80.22 -41.08
C VAL A 19 -38.50 81.35 -40.72
N GLN A 20 -39.08 81.33 -39.51
CA GLN A 20 -39.97 82.40 -39.02
C GLN A 20 -39.24 83.75 -38.90
N ILE A 21 -37.96 83.76 -38.48
CA ILE A 21 -37.13 84.98 -38.44
C ILE A 21 -37.02 85.64 -39.82
N VAL A 22 -36.89 84.86 -40.89
CA VAL A 22 -36.78 85.37 -42.26
C VAL A 22 -38.12 85.85 -42.79
N LEU A 23 -39.20 85.10 -42.56
CA LEU A 23 -40.56 85.44 -43.01
C LEU A 23 -41.14 86.67 -42.30
N ASN A 24 -40.76 86.92 -41.04
CA ASN A 24 -41.14 88.12 -40.30
C ASN A 24 -40.72 89.41 -41.04
N LYS A 25 -39.60 89.41 -41.77
CA LYS A 25 -39.16 90.58 -42.57
C LYS A 25 -40.12 90.90 -43.71
N PHE A 26 -40.88 89.91 -44.17
CA PHE A 26 -41.89 90.02 -45.22
C PHE A 26 -43.32 90.09 -44.66
N GLY A 27 -43.48 90.10 -43.33
CA GLY A 27 -44.79 90.15 -42.66
C GLY A 27 -45.61 88.85 -42.72
N LEU A 28 -44.97 87.70 -42.97
CA LEU A 28 -45.63 86.40 -43.09
C LEU A 28 -45.43 85.54 -41.84
N TYR A 29 -46.48 84.83 -41.39
CA TYR A 29 -46.46 83.95 -40.21
C TYR A 29 -46.78 82.51 -40.59
N ILE A 30 -45.95 81.57 -40.11
CA ILE A 30 -46.22 80.14 -40.26
C ILE A 30 -47.03 79.68 -39.05
N TYR A 31 -48.26 79.22 -39.29
CA TYR A 31 -49.11 78.64 -38.23
C TYR A 31 -48.90 77.14 -38.05
N ASN A 32 -48.64 76.43 -39.15
CA ASN A 32 -48.36 75.01 -39.13
C ASN A 32 -47.40 74.67 -40.26
N ALA A 33 -46.28 74.05 -39.90
CA ALA A 33 -45.38 73.41 -40.84
C ALA A 33 -45.41 71.91 -40.61
N ASN A 34 -45.42 71.13 -41.69
CA ASN A 34 -45.25 69.69 -41.61
C ASN A 34 -43.98 69.31 -42.37
N VAL A 35 -43.14 68.48 -41.75
CA VAL A 35 -41.94 67.96 -42.40
C VAL A 35 -42.38 66.74 -43.21
N LYS A 36 -42.05 66.72 -44.52
CA LYS A 36 -42.28 65.53 -45.36
C LYS A 36 -41.28 64.44 -45.00
N GLN A 37 -41.57 63.21 -45.40
CA GLN A 37 -40.66 62.09 -45.25
C GLN A 37 -39.32 62.40 -45.95
N LEU A 38 -38.22 62.25 -45.21
CA LEU A 38 -36.87 62.32 -45.76
C LEU A 38 -36.67 61.07 -46.62
N VAL A 39 -36.30 61.26 -47.88
CA VAL A 39 -35.99 60.21 -48.84
C VAL A 39 -34.57 60.43 -49.30
N ASP A 40 -33.81 59.35 -49.51
CA ASP A 40 -32.47 59.46 -50.06
C ASP A 40 -32.50 60.08 -51.46
N GLU A 41 -31.45 60.81 -51.82
CA GLU A 41 -31.23 61.22 -53.21
C GLU A 41 -30.99 59.99 -54.10
N PRO A 42 -31.40 60.02 -55.39
CA PRO A 42 -31.19 58.90 -56.30
C PRO A 42 -29.70 58.51 -56.40
N GLY A 43 -29.35 57.31 -55.95
CA GLY A 43 -27.97 56.80 -55.93
C GLY A 43 -27.35 56.64 -54.53
N HIS A 44 -28.01 57.13 -53.48
CA HIS A 44 -27.63 56.90 -52.09
C HIS A 44 -28.67 56.01 -51.39
N GLU A 45 -28.22 55.09 -50.51
CA GLU A 45 -29.08 54.13 -49.79
C GLU A 45 -28.89 54.23 -48.26
N TYR A 46 -28.55 55.42 -47.76
CA TYR A 46 -28.21 55.62 -46.36
C TYR A 46 -29.34 55.20 -45.40
N PHE A 47 -30.60 55.49 -45.73
CA PHE A 47 -31.75 55.11 -44.89
C PHE A 47 -31.96 53.59 -44.83
N SER A 48 -31.70 52.88 -45.93
CA SER A 48 -31.78 51.42 -45.96
C SER A 48 -30.73 50.80 -45.04
N TYR A 49 -29.47 51.25 -45.13
CA TYR A 49 -28.39 50.76 -44.28
C TYR A 49 -28.59 51.15 -42.80
N LEU A 50 -29.09 52.34 -42.51
CA LEU A 50 -29.39 52.77 -41.14
C LEU A 50 -30.52 51.94 -40.52
N GLY A 51 -31.58 51.66 -41.28
CA GLY A 51 -32.65 50.75 -40.85
C GLY A 51 -32.15 49.33 -40.58
N GLN A 52 -31.30 48.79 -41.46
CA GLN A 52 -30.68 47.48 -41.23
C GLN A 52 -29.73 47.46 -40.03
N LYS A 53 -28.94 48.52 -39.83
CA LYS A 53 -28.02 48.66 -38.69
C LYS A 53 -28.79 48.68 -37.37
N THR A 54 -29.81 49.53 -37.26
CA THR A 54 -30.63 49.64 -36.04
C THR A 54 -31.38 48.35 -35.69
N GLN A 55 -31.92 47.65 -36.70
CA GLN A 55 -32.53 46.33 -36.48
C GLN A 55 -31.50 45.29 -36.00
N LYS A 56 -30.31 45.24 -36.60
CA LYS A 56 -29.24 44.34 -36.18
C LYS A 56 -28.71 44.67 -34.79
N GLU A 57 -28.57 45.95 -34.45
CA GLU A 57 -28.18 46.40 -33.11
C GLU A 57 -29.20 46.00 -32.06
N ALA A 58 -30.50 46.21 -32.32
CA ALA A 58 -31.57 45.78 -31.42
C ALA A 58 -31.58 44.25 -31.24
N GLN A 59 -31.41 43.49 -32.34
CA GLN A 59 -31.33 42.03 -32.28
C GLN A 59 -30.11 41.55 -31.50
N ASN A 60 -28.94 42.14 -31.72
CA ASN A 60 -27.73 41.76 -31.00
C ASN A 60 -27.82 42.12 -29.53
N LYS A 61 -28.39 43.29 -29.20
CA LYS A 61 -28.64 43.67 -27.80
C LYS A 61 -29.58 42.68 -27.10
N ALA A 62 -30.69 42.33 -27.75
CA ALA A 62 -31.59 41.31 -27.22
C ALA A 62 -30.91 39.94 -27.05
N LYS A 63 -30.04 39.54 -27.98
CA LYS A 63 -29.26 38.30 -27.86
C LYS A 63 -28.28 38.35 -26.68
N VAL A 64 -27.62 39.48 -26.46
CA VAL A 64 -26.72 39.68 -25.33
C VAL A 64 -27.50 39.61 -24.03
N ASP A 65 -28.62 40.33 -23.91
CA ASP A 65 -29.47 40.32 -22.71
C ASP A 65 -29.98 38.90 -22.40
N VAL A 66 -30.43 38.15 -23.41
CA VAL A 66 -30.86 36.75 -23.24
C VAL A 66 -29.70 35.85 -22.82
N ALA A 67 -28.51 36.02 -23.39
CA ALA A 67 -27.34 35.23 -23.03
C ALA A 67 -26.87 35.53 -21.60
N GLU A 68 -26.90 36.80 -21.17
CA GLU A 68 -26.57 37.21 -19.80
C GLU A 68 -27.56 36.62 -18.78
N GLU A 69 -28.86 36.67 -19.06
CA GLU A 69 -29.88 36.07 -18.18
C GLU A 69 -29.79 34.54 -18.15
N GLN A 70 -29.50 33.89 -19.28
CA GLN A 70 -29.24 32.45 -19.33
C GLN A 70 -28.00 32.09 -18.50
N MET A 71 -26.90 32.83 -18.66
CA MET A 71 -25.68 32.63 -17.89
C MET A 71 -25.96 32.76 -16.38
N LYS A 72 -26.69 33.80 -15.97
CA LYS A 72 -27.06 34.03 -14.58
C LYS A 72 -27.96 32.91 -14.03
N GLY A 73 -28.92 32.45 -14.82
CA GLY A 73 -29.77 31.30 -14.49
C GLY A 73 -28.95 30.02 -14.32
N GLU A 74 -28.06 29.70 -15.26
CA GLU A 74 -27.20 28.52 -15.19
C GLU A 74 -26.24 28.56 -14.00
N VAL A 75 -25.60 29.70 -13.75
CA VAL A 75 -24.74 29.90 -12.58
C VAL A 75 -25.55 29.68 -11.30
N GLY A 76 -26.73 30.30 -11.17
CA GLY A 76 -27.60 30.11 -10.02
C GLY A 76 -28.04 28.65 -9.81
N THR A 77 -28.37 27.93 -10.89
CA THR A 77 -28.71 26.50 -10.79
C THR A 77 -27.52 25.65 -10.35
N LYS A 78 -26.33 25.88 -10.89
CA LYS A 78 -25.10 25.15 -10.51
C LYS A 78 -24.69 25.45 -9.08
N GLU A 79 -24.79 26.70 -8.63
CA GLU A 79 -24.56 27.09 -7.24
C GLU A 79 -25.51 26.38 -6.28
N ARG A 80 -26.82 26.35 -6.60
CA ARG A 80 -27.81 25.61 -5.78
C ARG A 80 -27.55 24.12 -5.75
N GLN A 81 -27.18 23.51 -6.88
CA GLN A 81 -26.79 22.10 -6.93
C GLN A 81 -25.53 21.83 -6.11
N GLY A 82 -24.51 22.68 -6.23
CA GLY A 82 -23.27 22.59 -5.45
C GLY A 82 -23.55 22.69 -3.95
N LEU A 83 -24.34 23.67 -3.53
CA LEU A 83 -24.75 23.84 -2.13
C LEU A 83 -25.56 22.64 -1.63
N THR A 84 -26.47 22.11 -2.44
CA THR A 84 -27.26 20.91 -2.09
C THR A 84 -26.35 19.70 -1.90
N ARG A 85 -25.37 19.48 -2.79
CA ARG A 85 -24.39 18.40 -2.65
C ARG A 85 -23.50 18.58 -1.41
N GLN A 86 -23.03 19.79 -1.13
CA GLN A 86 -22.24 20.07 0.07
C GLN A 86 -23.05 19.82 1.35
N ASN A 87 -24.30 20.29 1.40
CA ASN A 87 -25.18 20.07 2.54
C ASN A 87 -25.52 18.59 2.70
N ALA A 88 -25.80 17.87 1.62
CA ALA A 88 -26.02 16.43 1.66
C ALA A 88 -24.77 15.68 2.17
N ALA A 89 -23.57 16.07 1.75
CA ALA A 89 -22.32 15.50 2.23
C ALA A 89 -22.08 15.79 3.72
N LYS A 90 -22.33 17.03 4.18
CA LYS A 90 -22.25 17.40 5.60
C LYS A 90 -23.24 16.60 6.45
N VAL A 91 -24.50 16.53 6.04
CA VAL A 91 -25.54 15.75 6.73
C VAL A 91 -25.17 14.27 6.75
N GLY A 92 -24.67 13.71 5.64
CA GLY A 92 -24.22 12.32 5.59
C GLY A 92 -23.05 12.03 6.53
N ALA A 93 -22.08 12.94 6.62
CA ALA A 93 -20.95 12.83 7.55
C ALA A 93 -21.41 12.93 9.02
N GLU A 94 -22.26 13.90 9.35
CA GLU A 94 -22.84 14.06 10.69
C GLU A 94 -23.69 12.84 11.09
N THR A 95 -24.48 12.32 10.16
CA THR A 95 -25.30 11.12 10.38
C THR A 95 -24.43 9.91 10.69
N LYS A 96 -23.31 9.73 9.96
CA LYS A 96 -22.36 8.64 10.22
C LYS A 96 -21.67 8.77 11.58
N VAL A 97 -21.30 9.98 11.98
CA VAL A 97 -20.71 10.23 13.31
C VAL A 97 -21.73 9.94 14.41
N LEU A 98 -22.98 10.36 14.22
CA LEU A 98 -24.06 10.09 15.15
C LEU A 98 -24.37 8.59 15.26
N SER A 99 -24.41 7.85 14.15
CA SER A 99 -24.66 6.41 14.17
C SER A 99 -23.54 5.66 14.91
N VAL A 100 -22.27 5.95 14.61
CA VAL A 100 -21.13 5.35 15.31
C VAL A 100 -21.12 5.73 16.79
N ARG A 101 -21.52 6.96 17.13
CA ARG A 101 -21.64 7.39 18.53
C ARG A 101 -22.76 6.64 19.26
N GLN A 102 -23.92 6.46 18.63
CA GLN A 102 -25.03 5.68 19.20
C GLN A 102 -24.64 4.21 19.37
N GLU A 103 -23.99 3.61 18.38
CA GLU A 103 -23.43 2.25 18.49
C GLU A 103 -22.42 2.15 19.64
N GLY A 104 -21.52 3.11 19.77
CA GLY A 104 -20.56 3.15 20.87
C GLY A 104 -21.20 3.32 22.25
N ILE A 105 -22.34 4.04 22.36
CA ILE A 105 -23.12 4.13 23.61
C ILE A 105 -23.83 2.79 23.88
N ALA A 106 -24.48 2.21 22.88
CA ALA A 106 -25.17 0.93 23.00
C ALA A 106 -24.23 -0.19 23.44
N LEU A 107 -23.03 -0.28 22.86
CA LEU A 107 -22.02 -1.26 23.26
C LEU A 107 -21.53 -1.06 24.69
N LYS A 108 -21.38 0.19 25.15
CA LYS A 108 -21.00 0.48 26.54
C LYS A 108 -22.09 0.08 27.52
N GLU A 109 -23.35 0.34 27.18
CA GLU A 109 -24.50 -0.02 28.00
C GLU A 109 -24.69 -1.54 28.03
N GLU A 110 -24.56 -2.21 26.88
CA GLU A 110 -24.58 -3.67 26.80
C GLU A 110 -23.46 -4.30 27.63
N ALA A 111 -22.23 -3.76 27.55
CA ALA A 111 -21.12 -4.25 28.37
C ALA A 111 -21.38 -4.09 29.88
N LYS A 112 -21.98 -2.97 30.30
CA LYS A 112 -22.40 -2.76 31.70
C LYS A 112 -23.44 -3.77 32.13
N VAL A 113 -24.53 -3.91 31.37
CA VAL A 113 -25.60 -4.88 31.66
C VAL A 113 -25.04 -6.30 31.71
N ARG A 114 -24.18 -6.69 30.76
CA ARG A 114 -23.51 -8.00 30.78
C ARG A 114 -22.65 -8.19 32.02
N SER A 115 -21.90 -7.17 32.44
CA SER A 115 -21.10 -7.25 33.67
C SER A 115 -21.97 -7.37 34.92
N GLU A 116 -23.10 -6.66 34.98
CA GLU A 116 -24.06 -6.75 36.08
C GLU A 116 -24.73 -8.13 36.13
N VAL A 117 -25.12 -8.69 34.97
CA VAL A 117 -25.66 -10.06 34.87
C VAL A 117 -24.62 -11.09 35.30
N GLN A 118 -23.35 -10.95 34.89
CA GLN A 118 -22.28 -11.85 35.33
C GLN A 118 -22.03 -11.78 36.83
N VAL A 119 -22.05 -10.59 37.43
CA VAL A 119 -21.93 -10.45 38.89
C VAL A 119 -23.09 -11.15 39.58
N TYR A 120 -24.32 -10.96 39.09
CA TYR A 120 -25.50 -11.63 39.63
C TYR A 120 -25.45 -13.15 39.50
N ASP A 121 -25.02 -13.68 38.35
CA ASP A 121 -24.86 -15.12 38.15
C ASP A 121 -23.80 -15.71 39.07
N ASN A 122 -22.65 -15.02 39.24
CA ASN A 122 -21.60 -15.44 40.16
C ASN A 122 -22.07 -15.43 41.63
N GLU A 123 -22.83 -14.41 42.04
CA GLU A 123 -23.43 -14.35 43.38
C GLU A 123 -24.39 -15.52 43.60
N ARG A 124 -25.26 -15.81 42.62
CA ARG A 124 -26.21 -16.93 42.68
C ARG A 124 -25.50 -18.27 42.72
N GLU A 125 -24.44 -18.46 41.93
CA GLU A 125 -23.62 -19.67 41.96
C GLU A 125 -22.93 -19.85 43.32
N ALA A 126 -22.41 -18.76 43.90
CA ALA A 126 -21.82 -18.78 45.24
C ALA A 126 -22.84 -19.15 46.33
N GLU A 127 -24.07 -18.61 46.25
CA GLU A 127 -25.17 -18.98 47.16
C GLU A 127 -25.55 -20.45 47.02
N ILE A 128 -25.67 -20.96 45.80
CA ILE A 128 -25.97 -22.38 45.53
C ILE A 128 -24.85 -23.26 46.09
N ALA A 129 -23.58 -22.90 45.86
CA ALA A 129 -22.44 -23.63 46.38
C ALA A 129 -22.40 -23.63 47.92
N ALA A 130 -22.69 -22.49 48.56
CA ALA A 130 -22.79 -22.39 50.01
C ALA A 130 -23.93 -23.26 50.58
N ALA A 131 -25.09 -23.25 49.93
CA ALA A 131 -26.22 -24.11 50.31
C ALA A 131 -25.88 -25.60 50.15
N GLN A 132 -25.21 -25.99 49.05
CA GLN A 132 -24.73 -27.35 48.83
C GLN A 132 -23.69 -27.78 49.86
N ALA A 133 -22.72 -26.92 50.18
CA ALA A 133 -21.74 -27.17 51.23
C ALA A 133 -22.41 -27.34 52.61
N GLY A 134 -23.40 -26.51 52.93
CA GLY A 134 -24.20 -26.64 54.14
C GLY A 134 -24.98 -27.96 54.21
N LEU A 135 -25.57 -28.40 53.11
CA LEU A 135 -26.23 -29.71 53.00
C LEU A 135 -25.23 -30.87 53.14
N ALA A 136 -24.05 -30.77 52.52
CA ALA A 136 -22.99 -31.77 52.62
C ALA A 136 -22.46 -31.90 54.05
N MET A 137 -22.22 -30.79 54.75
CA MET A 137 -21.83 -30.76 56.16
C MET A 137 -22.87 -31.43 57.05
N LYS A 138 -24.16 -31.13 56.85
CA LYS A 138 -25.25 -31.78 57.60
C LYS A 138 -25.29 -33.29 57.33
N LYS A 139 -25.17 -33.72 56.06
CA LYS A 139 -25.10 -35.15 55.68
C LYS A 139 -23.91 -35.86 56.33
N ALA A 140 -22.72 -35.26 56.26
CA ALA A 140 -21.51 -35.81 56.87
C ALA A 140 -21.62 -35.89 58.41
N GLY A 141 -22.27 -34.90 59.04
CA GLY A 141 -22.59 -34.94 60.47
C GLY A 141 -23.48 -36.13 60.84
N TRP A 142 -24.53 -36.39 60.05
CA TRP A 142 -25.45 -37.51 60.27
C TRP A 142 -24.76 -38.85 60.02
N GLU A 143 -23.92 -38.94 58.99
CA GLU A 143 -23.14 -40.14 58.69
C GLU A 143 -22.10 -40.43 59.79
N LYS A 144 -21.42 -39.40 60.31
CA LYS A 144 -20.51 -39.53 61.45
C LYS A 144 -21.25 -40.02 62.69
N GLN A 145 -22.42 -39.45 63.01
CA GLN A 145 -23.23 -39.92 64.14
C GLN A 145 -23.66 -41.38 63.97
N SER A 146 -24.11 -41.77 62.76
CA SER A 146 -24.45 -43.15 62.45
C SER A 146 -23.25 -44.10 62.62
N LYS A 147 -22.07 -43.72 62.12
CA LYS A 147 -20.85 -44.54 62.24
C LYS A 147 -20.36 -44.63 63.69
N VAL A 148 -20.45 -43.55 64.47
CA VAL A 148 -20.11 -43.56 65.89
C VAL A 148 -21.05 -44.52 66.64
N ALA A 149 -22.36 -44.44 66.40
CA ALA A 149 -23.32 -45.36 67.04
C ALA A 149 -23.05 -46.84 66.67
N GLN A 150 -22.70 -47.14 65.41
CA GLN A 150 -22.32 -48.50 64.99
C GLN A 150 -21.01 -48.97 65.65
N VAL A 151 -19.98 -48.12 65.69
CA VAL A 151 -18.69 -48.45 66.29
C VAL A 151 -18.82 -48.61 67.80
N GLU A 152 -19.62 -47.79 68.48
CA GLU A 152 -19.91 -47.94 69.91
C GLU A 152 -20.64 -49.25 70.20
N ALA A 153 -21.61 -49.64 69.35
CA ALA A 153 -22.28 -50.93 69.47
C ALA A 153 -21.31 -52.11 69.27
N VAL A 154 -20.45 -52.06 68.24
CA VAL A 154 -19.44 -53.10 67.99
C VAL A 154 -18.38 -53.14 69.10
N LYS A 155 -17.89 -51.99 69.56
CA LYS A 155 -16.92 -51.91 70.66
C LYS A 155 -17.52 -52.40 71.98
N ALA A 156 -18.80 -52.14 72.26
CA ALA A 156 -19.46 -52.67 73.45
C ALA A 156 -19.52 -54.21 73.43
N VAL A 157 -19.74 -54.81 72.25
CA VAL A 157 -19.67 -56.27 72.06
C VAL A 157 -18.23 -56.77 72.22
N ALA A 158 -17.26 -56.10 71.59
CA ALA A 158 -15.85 -56.48 71.67
C ALA A 158 -15.25 -56.35 73.08
N ILE A 159 -15.68 -55.36 73.87
CA ILE A 159 -15.27 -55.22 75.29
C ILE A 159 -15.81 -56.40 76.10
N ARG A 160 -17.08 -56.78 75.92
CA ARG A 160 -17.64 -57.97 76.60
C ARG A 160 -16.93 -59.25 76.17
N GLU A 161 -16.56 -59.36 74.89
CA GLU A 161 -15.83 -60.52 74.38
C GLU A 161 -14.37 -60.56 74.88
N ALA A 162 -13.71 -59.41 74.99
CA ALA A 162 -12.38 -59.28 75.57
C ALA A 162 -12.36 -59.55 77.08
N GLU A 163 -13.37 -59.12 77.83
CA GLU A 163 -13.54 -59.48 79.25
C GLU A 163 -13.69 -61.00 79.42
N LEU A 164 -14.50 -61.64 78.57
CA LEU A 164 -14.64 -63.10 78.52
C LEU A 164 -13.34 -63.81 78.11
N GLN A 165 -12.58 -63.26 77.17
CA GLN A 165 -11.29 -63.81 76.74
C GLN A 165 -10.20 -63.67 77.81
N MET A 166 -10.13 -62.55 78.55
CA MET A 166 -9.19 -62.38 79.67
C MET A 166 -9.40 -63.42 80.78
N GLU A 167 -10.64 -63.85 81.02
CA GLU A 167 -10.94 -64.95 81.94
C GLU A 167 -10.44 -66.30 81.43
N VAL A 168 -10.48 -66.53 80.11
CA VAL A 168 -9.96 -67.74 79.46
C VAL A 168 -8.42 -67.73 79.39
N GLU A 169 -7.81 -66.59 79.11
CA GLU A 169 -6.35 -66.42 79.05
C GLU A 169 -5.69 -66.54 80.41
N ARG A 170 -6.32 -66.07 81.51
CA ARG A 170 -5.84 -66.38 82.87
C ARG A 170 -5.77 -67.89 83.13
N LYS A 171 -6.67 -68.68 82.55
CA LYS A 171 -6.65 -70.16 82.65
C LYS A 171 -5.60 -70.80 81.74
N ASN A 172 -5.28 -70.18 80.60
CA ASN A 172 -4.27 -70.67 79.66
C ASN A 172 -2.83 -70.23 79.97
N ALA A 173 -2.63 -69.07 80.60
CA ALA A 173 -1.31 -68.56 81.00
C ALA A 173 -0.62 -69.47 82.04
N LEU A 174 -1.40 -70.15 82.88
CA LEU A 174 -0.91 -71.21 83.76
C LEU A 174 -0.40 -72.46 83.00
N ARG A 175 -0.81 -72.65 81.73
CA ARG A 175 -0.34 -73.74 80.86
C ARG A 175 0.84 -73.38 79.95
N LEU A 176 1.18 -72.10 79.82
CA LEU A 176 2.15 -71.61 78.81
C LEU A 176 3.49 -71.13 79.40
N THR A 177 3.66 -71.18 80.72
CA THR A 177 4.96 -70.96 81.38
C THR A 177 6.00 -72.04 81.06
N GLU A 178 5.61 -73.14 80.40
CA GLU A 178 6.50 -74.24 80.00
C GLU A 178 7.05 -74.14 78.56
N LYS A 179 6.47 -73.31 77.68
CA LYS A 179 6.86 -73.26 76.24
C LYS A 179 7.80 -72.13 75.84
N LEU A 180 7.96 -71.10 76.66
CA LEU A 180 8.76 -69.89 76.35
C LEU A 180 10.27 -70.00 76.63
N LYS A 181 10.85 -71.20 76.53
CA LYS A 181 12.32 -71.40 76.58
C LYS A 181 12.97 -71.76 75.23
N ALA A 182 12.19 -71.99 74.17
CA ALA A 182 12.71 -72.56 72.92
C ALA A 182 12.91 -71.56 71.75
N GLU A 183 12.46 -70.31 71.85
CA GLU A 183 12.32 -69.44 70.67
C GLU A 183 13.34 -68.28 70.56
N GLN A 184 14.36 -68.23 71.44
CA GLN A 184 15.32 -67.11 71.48
C GLN A 184 16.64 -67.33 70.74
N LEU A 185 16.80 -68.40 69.95
CA LEU A 185 18.04 -68.67 69.20
C LEU A 185 17.94 -68.55 67.66
N SER A 186 16.76 -68.28 67.08
CA SER A 186 16.60 -68.24 65.61
C SER A 186 16.74 -66.84 64.98
N LYS A 187 16.80 -65.75 65.76
CA LYS A 187 16.77 -64.36 65.24
C LYS A 187 18.14 -63.71 64.97
N ALA A 188 19.26 -64.35 65.31
CA ALA A 188 20.57 -63.70 65.23
C ALA A 188 21.25 -63.80 63.85
N THR A 189 21.00 -64.84 63.05
CA THR A 189 21.79 -65.11 61.83
C THR A 189 21.22 -64.45 60.55
N VAL A 190 20.03 -63.85 60.62
CA VAL A 190 19.34 -63.25 59.46
C VAL A 190 19.66 -61.76 59.28
N GLN A 191 20.19 -61.08 60.31
CA GLN A 191 20.44 -59.63 60.23
C GLN A 191 21.73 -59.27 59.48
N ASP A 192 22.78 -60.08 59.58
CA ASP A 192 24.09 -59.74 58.99
C ASP A 192 24.17 -59.99 57.48
N SER A 193 23.45 -60.98 56.95
CA SER A 193 23.40 -61.26 55.49
C SER A 193 22.56 -60.23 54.73
N ASN A 194 21.50 -59.70 55.35
CA ASN A 194 20.65 -58.66 54.75
C ASN A 194 21.34 -57.30 54.67
N ALA A 195 22.23 -56.97 55.61
CA ALA A 195 22.96 -55.70 55.62
C ALA A 195 23.94 -55.55 54.44
N ALA A 196 24.59 -56.64 54.01
CA ALA A 196 25.53 -56.62 52.89
C ALA A 196 24.82 -56.49 51.53
N LEU A 197 23.67 -57.16 51.35
CA LEU A 197 22.84 -57.04 50.15
C LEU A 197 22.27 -55.63 49.99
N TYR A 198 21.80 -55.01 51.08
CA TYR A 198 21.25 -53.66 51.06
C TYR A 198 22.29 -52.61 50.66
N LYS A 199 23.53 -52.72 51.15
CA LYS A 199 24.63 -51.81 50.77
C LYS A 199 24.96 -51.91 49.28
N ARG A 200 24.97 -53.13 48.73
CA ARG A 200 25.28 -53.37 47.31
C ARG A 200 24.16 -52.90 46.38
N GLN A 201 22.90 -53.05 46.80
CA GLN A 201 21.74 -52.50 46.10
C GLN A 201 21.77 -50.96 46.10
N LYS A 202 22.05 -50.32 47.24
CA LYS A 202 22.13 -48.86 47.32
C LYS A 202 23.29 -48.27 46.51
N ALA A 203 24.44 -48.95 46.47
CA ALA A 203 25.56 -48.53 45.62
C ALA A 203 25.21 -48.64 44.12
N ALA A 204 24.55 -49.73 43.70
CA ALA A 204 24.12 -49.91 42.31
C ALA A 204 22.99 -48.94 41.91
N GLU A 205 22.07 -48.64 42.82
CA GLU A 205 21.03 -47.63 42.63
C GLU A 205 21.65 -46.22 42.51
N ALA A 206 22.68 -45.90 43.28
CA ALA A 206 23.38 -44.62 43.20
C ALA A 206 24.07 -44.42 41.84
N THR A 207 24.78 -45.43 41.34
CA THR A 207 25.44 -45.35 40.02
C THR A 207 24.43 -45.25 38.88
N LEU A 208 23.33 -46.00 38.93
CA LEU A 208 22.26 -45.92 37.93
C LEU A 208 21.57 -44.54 37.96
N TYR A 209 21.37 -43.98 39.15
CA TYR A 209 20.77 -42.65 39.29
C TYR A 209 21.66 -41.55 38.72
N GLU A 210 22.99 -41.62 38.94
CA GLU A 210 23.95 -40.68 38.35
C GLU A 210 23.98 -40.78 36.81
N GLU A 211 23.99 -41.99 36.25
CA GLU A 211 23.95 -42.20 34.80
C GLU A 211 22.65 -41.70 34.17
N VAL A 212 21.50 -41.96 34.81
CA VAL A 212 20.19 -41.45 34.36
C VAL A 212 20.17 -39.92 34.40
N LYS A 213 20.70 -39.29 35.46
CA LYS A 213 20.76 -37.83 35.56
C LYS A 213 21.68 -37.20 34.51
N LEU A 214 22.81 -37.82 34.20
CA LEU A 214 23.69 -37.38 33.13
C LEU A 214 23.06 -37.55 31.75
N ALA A 215 22.32 -38.65 31.52
CA ALA A 215 21.58 -38.87 30.28
C ALA A 215 20.41 -37.88 30.11
N GLU A 216 19.67 -37.59 31.18
CA GLU A 216 18.63 -36.55 31.21
C GLU A 216 19.22 -35.17 30.92
N ALA A 217 20.36 -34.82 31.53
CA ALA A 217 21.05 -33.56 31.29
C ALA A 217 21.51 -33.44 29.82
N ARG A 218 22.05 -34.51 29.23
CA ARG A 218 22.44 -34.54 27.81
C ARG A 218 21.23 -34.42 26.87
N LYS A 219 20.10 -35.07 27.19
CA LYS A 219 18.85 -34.92 26.43
C LYS A 219 18.33 -33.49 26.49
N ALA A 220 18.27 -32.90 27.69
CA ALA A 220 17.85 -31.52 27.87
C ALA A 220 18.75 -30.51 27.11
N GLN A 221 20.07 -30.75 27.09
CA GLN A 221 21.01 -29.94 26.29
C GLN A 221 20.80 -30.11 24.78
N ALA A 222 20.60 -31.33 24.30
CA ALA A 222 20.33 -31.60 22.89
C ALA A 222 18.99 -30.99 22.44
N ASP A 223 17.95 -31.09 23.27
CA ASP A 223 16.65 -30.47 23.02
C ASP A 223 16.78 -28.93 22.98
N ALA A 224 17.51 -28.34 23.93
CA ALA A 224 17.77 -26.90 23.93
C ALA A 224 18.49 -26.44 22.65
N MET A 225 19.56 -27.15 22.24
CA MET A 225 20.27 -26.84 20.99
C MET A 225 19.37 -27.00 19.76
N PHE A 226 18.51 -28.01 19.74
CA PHE A 226 17.55 -28.21 18.65
C PHE A 226 16.54 -27.06 18.57
N PHE A 227 16.00 -26.60 19.70
CA PHE A 227 15.09 -25.45 19.74
C PHE A 227 15.78 -24.15 19.31
N GLU A 228 17.03 -23.92 19.74
CA GLU A 228 17.80 -22.75 19.31
C GLU A 228 18.06 -22.75 17.79
N GLN A 229 18.49 -23.89 17.24
CA GLN A 229 18.70 -24.04 15.79
C GLN A 229 17.41 -23.85 15.01
N LYS A 230 16.30 -24.44 15.49
CA LYS A 230 14.98 -24.28 14.86
C LYS A 230 14.56 -22.81 14.84
N LEU A 231 14.65 -22.11 15.97
CA LEU A 231 14.31 -20.68 16.05
C LEU A 231 15.21 -19.82 15.15
N ALA A 232 16.51 -20.12 15.08
CA ALA A 232 17.46 -19.41 14.22
C ALA A 232 17.16 -19.62 12.73
N GLU A 233 16.83 -20.84 12.31
CA GLU A 233 16.47 -21.14 10.93
C GLU A 233 15.08 -20.59 10.56
N ASP A 234 14.10 -20.66 11.47
CA ASP A 234 12.78 -20.03 11.28
C ASP A 234 12.92 -18.51 11.12
N ALA A 235 13.80 -17.87 11.91
CA ALA A 235 14.11 -16.44 11.76
C ALA A 235 14.80 -16.12 10.42
N ARG A 236 15.72 -16.98 9.96
CA ARG A 236 16.36 -16.83 8.64
C ARG A 236 15.39 -17.00 7.49
N LEU A 237 14.48 -17.98 7.59
CA LEU A 237 13.45 -18.22 6.59
C LEU A 237 12.51 -17.02 6.51
N TYR A 238 12.05 -16.51 7.66
CA TYR A 238 11.22 -15.32 7.72
C TYR A 238 11.93 -14.08 7.14
N ALA A 239 13.22 -13.88 7.45
CA ALA A 239 14.00 -12.79 6.87
C ALA A 239 14.08 -12.89 5.35
N LYS A 240 14.38 -14.09 4.81
CA LYS A 240 14.42 -14.34 3.36
C LYS A 240 13.06 -14.16 2.69
N GLU A 241 11.97 -14.58 3.33
CA GLU A 241 10.62 -14.36 2.83
C GLU A 241 10.30 -12.86 2.74
N LYS A 242 10.67 -12.07 3.77
CA LYS A 242 10.48 -10.61 3.74
C LYS A 242 11.37 -9.91 2.73
N GLU A 243 12.62 -10.37 2.55
CA GLU A 243 13.49 -9.87 1.49
C GLU A 243 12.91 -10.18 0.09
N ALA A 244 12.40 -11.39 -0.12
CA ALA A 244 11.76 -11.78 -1.37
C ALA A 244 10.47 -10.97 -1.63
N GLU A 245 9.64 -10.76 -0.60
CA GLU A 245 8.45 -9.92 -0.68
C GLU A 245 8.81 -8.46 -1.03
N ALA A 246 9.84 -7.91 -0.39
CA ALA A 246 10.34 -6.57 -0.70
C ALA A 246 10.85 -6.46 -2.14
N LEU A 247 11.64 -7.43 -2.61
CA LEU A 247 12.11 -7.48 -3.99
C LEU A 247 10.96 -7.62 -4.98
N ASN A 248 9.94 -8.41 -4.67
CA ASN A 248 8.73 -8.53 -5.49
C ASN A 248 7.96 -7.21 -5.57
N MET A 249 7.84 -6.47 -4.47
CA MET A 249 7.20 -5.16 -4.45
C MET A 249 7.99 -4.14 -5.28
N VAL A 250 9.31 -4.11 -5.14
CA VAL A 250 10.18 -3.27 -5.98
C VAL A 250 10.08 -3.68 -7.45
N GLY A 251 10.05 -4.98 -7.73
CA GLY A 251 9.88 -5.52 -9.08
C GLY A 251 8.54 -5.13 -9.70
N LYS A 252 7.43 -5.23 -8.96
CA LYS A 252 6.11 -4.77 -9.39
C LYS A 252 6.09 -3.27 -9.65
N ALA A 253 6.63 -2.47 -8.74
CA ALA A 253 6.73 -1.02 -8.91
C ALA A 253 7.55 -0.64 -10.15
N LYS A 254 8.66 -1.33 -10.41
CA LYS A 254 9.45 -1.14 -11.63
C LYS A 254 8.69 -1.56 -12.89
N ALA A 255 7.98 -2.68 -12.86
CA ALA A 255 7.17 -3.14 -13.99
C ALA A 255 6.02 -2.16 -14.31
N GLU A 256 5.31 -1.69 -13.28
CA GLU A 256 4.27 -0.66 -13.40
C GLU A 256 4.83 0.66 -13.91
N TYR A 257 6.01 1.08 -13.43
CA TYR A 257 6.70 2.27 -13.93
C TYR A 257 7.03 2.16 -15.42
N VAL A 258 7.63 1.04 -15.86
CA VAL A 258 7.94 0.81 -17.27
C VAL A 258 6.66 0.73 -18.11
N SER A 259 5.62 0.05 -17.61
CA SER A 259 4.32 -0.07 -18.30
C SER A 259 3.62 1.28 -18.46
N SER A 260 3.59 2.09 -17.41
CA SER A 260 2.98 3.43 -17.45
C SER A 260 3.72 4.36 -18.40
N MET A 261 5.06 4.26 -18.43
CA MET A 261 5.88 5.01 -19.38
C MET A 261 5.67 4.56 -20.83
N LEU A 262 5.57 3.24 -21.07
CA LEU A 262 5.24 2.69 -22.39
C LEU A 262 3.88 3.21 -22.87
N GLN A 263 2.88 3.26 -21.98
CA GLN A 263 1.56 3.79 -22.28
C GLN A 263 1.59 5.30 -22.58
N ALA A 264 2.35 6.08 -21.82
CA ALA A 264 2.52 7.52 -22.05
C ALA A 264 3.23 7.82 -23.39
N LEU A 265 4.16 6.96 -23.80
CA LEU A 265 4.89 7.05 -25.07
C LEU A 265 4.11 6.43 -26.25
N GLY A 266 2.83 6.11 -26.07
CA GLY A 266 1.96 5.59 -27.12
C GLY A 266 2.31 4.18 -27.60
N GLY A 267 2.99 3.38 -26.77
CA GLY A 267 3.38 2.00 -27.10
C GLY A 267 4.67 1.88 -27.93
N SER A 268 5.37 2.98 -28.19
CA SER A 268 6.64 2.96 -28.94
C SER A 268 7.79 2.40 -28.09
N TYR A 269 8.16 1.15 -28.34
CA TYR A 269 9.30 0.49 -27.67
C TYR A 269 10.62 1.24 -27.89
N ASN A 270 10.86 1.77 -29.10
CA ASN A 270 12.11 2.47 -29.42
C ASN A 270 12.28 3.75 -28.60
N ALA A 271 11.21 4.54 -28.45
CA ALA A 271 11.25 5.77 -27.66
C ALA A 271 11.45 5.49 -26.17
N LEU A 272 10.81 4.44 -25.65
CA LEU A 272 10.98 4.00 -24.26
C LEU A 272 12.42 3.52 -24.00
N ARG A 273 12.96 2.69 -24.90
CA ARG A 273 14.33 2.20 -24.82
C ARG A 273 15.32 3.36 -24.80
N ASP A 274 15.21 4.27 -25.76
CA ASP A 274 16.13 5.41 -25.88
C ASP A 274 16.04 6.31 -24.64
N TYR A 275 14.84 6.55 -24.13
CA TYR A 275 14.63 7.29 -22.88
C TYR A 275 15.30 6.61 -21.69
N LEU A 276 15.09 5.30 -21.49
CA LEU A 276 15.71 4.55 -20.39
C LEU A 276 17.24 4.51 -20.49
N MET A 277 17.79 4.44 -21.71
CA MET A 277 19.24 4.49 -21.94
C MET A 277 19.83 5.86 -21.61
N ILE A 278 19.08 6.94 -21.87
CA ILE A 278 19.49 8.32 -21.53
C ILE A 278 19.38 8.56 -20.02
N ASP A 279 18.24 8.23 -19.40
CA ASP A 279 17.98 8.41 -17.97
C ASP A 279 18.93 7.56 -17.11
N GLY A 280 19.18 6.32 -17.53
CA GLY A 280 20.18 5.44 -16.92
C GLY A 280 21.63 5.88 -17.12
N GLY A 281 21.88 6.99 -17.83
CA GLY A 281 23.22 7.53 -18.05
C GLY A 281 24.15 6.60 -18.85
N MET A 282 23.61 5.62 -19.57
CA MET A 282 24.42 4.56 -20.18
C MET A 282 25.41 5.11 -21.20
N TYR A 283 25.06 6.16 -21.94
CA TYR A 283 25.98 6.83 -22.86
C TYR A 283 27.16 7.50 -22.14
N GLN A 284 26.94 8.07 -20.95
CA GLN A 284 28.01 8.65 -20.15
C GLN A 284 28.95 7.55 -19.63
N GLU A 285 28.39 6.41 -19.21
CA GLU A 285 29.19 5.28 -18.75
C GLU A 285 30.01 4.65 -19.88
N MET A 286 29.41 4.46 -21.06
CA MET A 286 30.12 3.96 -22.24
C MET A 286 31.24 4.92 -22.66
N ALA A 287 30.99 6.23 -22.65
CA ALA A 287 32.03 7.22 -22.92
C ALA A 287 33.16 7.17 -21.88
N ARG A 288 32.83 6.99 -20.59
CA ARG A 288 33.83 6.86 -19.52
C ARG A 288 34.66 5.59 -19.65
N ILE A 289 34.03 4.44 -19.93
CA ILE A 289 34.72 3.16 -20.13
C ILE A 289 35.62 3.24 -21.36
N ASN A 290 35.12 3.79 -22.48
CA ASN A 290 35.93 3.95 -23.69
C ASN A 290 37.09 4.93 -23.46
N ALA A 291 36.88 6.04 -22.76
CA ALA A 291 37.95 6.95 -22.39
C ALA A 291 38.98 6.29 -21.46
N GLY A 292 38.53 5.48 -20.50
CA GLY A 292 39.39 4.69 -19.61
C GLY A 292 40.20 3.64 -20.36
N ALA A 293 39.58 2.95 -21.34
CA ALA A 293 40.25 1.99 -22.20
C ALA A 293 41.30 2.68 -23.11
N VAL A 294 40.96 3.80 -23.73
CA VAL A 294 41.91 4.60 -24.54
C VAL A 294 43.05 5.14 -23.68
N SER A 295 42.75 5.60 -22.47
CA SER A 295 43.78 6.02 -21.49
C SER A 295 44.65 4.85 -21.04
N GLY A 296 44.10 3.65 -20.87
CA GLY A 296 44.82 2.44 -20.49
C GLY A 296 45.68 1.87 -21.61
N MET A 297 45.27 2.05 -22.87
CA MET A 297 46.04 1.62 -24.04
C MET A 297 47.33 2.43 -24.26
N GLN A 298 47.43 3.64 -23.69
CA GLN A 298 48.58 4.56 -23.85
C GLN A 298 49.23 4.49 -25.25
N PRO A 299 48.49 4.79 -26.34
CA PRO A 299 49.04 4.63 -27.67
C PRO A 299 50.19 5.62 -27.88
N LYS A 300 51.41 5.10 -28.07
CA LYS A 300 52.54 5.89 -28.55
C LYS A 300 52.35 6.16 -30.04
N ILE A 301 51.54 7.17 -30.36
CA ILE A 301 51.35 7.61 -31.74
C ILE A 301 52.61 8.38 -32.15
N SER A 302 53.44 7.77 -32.98
CA SER A 302 54.55 8.46 -33.64
C SER A 302 54.03 9.06 -34.94
N ILE A 303 53.86 10.38 -34.94
CA ILE A 303 53.36 11.13 -36.10
C ILE A 303 54.52 11.27 -37.08
N TRP A 304 54.55 10.46 -38.13
CA TRP A 304 55.41 10.73 -39.29
C TRP A 304 54.67 11.72 -40.19
N SER A 305 55.01 13.01 -40.06
CA SER A 305 54.56 14.03 -41.00
C SER A 305 55.31 13.85 -42.33
N ASN A 306 54.81 12.97 -43.20
CA ASN A 306 55.30 12.89 -44.57
C ASN A 306 54.65 14.04 -45.37
N GLY A 307 55.39 15.12 -45.58
CA GLY A 307 54.99 16.18 -46.49
C GLY A 307 55.02 15.67 -47.92
N GLY A 308 53.86 15.49 -48.55
CA GLY A 308 53.75 15.24 -49.98
C GLY A 308 52.69 14.23 -50.35
N GLY A 309 51.63 14.71 -51.02
CA GLY A 309 50.59 13.87 -51.60
C GLY A 309 49.31 14.64 -51.86
N ALA A 310 49.37 15.62 -52.77
CA ALA A 310 48.19 16.17 -53.40
C ALA A 310 47.63 15.14 -54.38
N ASP A 311 46.41 14.67 -54.17
CA ASP A 311 45.52 14.36 -55.28
C ASP A 311 44.06 14.60 -54.86
N GLY A 312 43.33 15.29 -55.73
CA GLY A 312 42.10 15.98 -55.40
C GLY A 312 40.86 15.08 -55.45
N ALA A 313 39.96 15.30 -54.49
CA ALA A 313 38.51 15.26 -54.74
C ALA A 313 37.76 15.93 -53.58
N ASN A 314 37.12 17.05 -53.91
CA ASN A 314 35.99 17.68 -53.22
C ASN A 314 36.26 18.40 -51.88
N ALA A 315 36.77 19.64 -51.99
CA ALA A 315 36.67 20.66 -50.95
C ALA A 315 35.42 21.53 -51.21
N GLY A 316 34.33 21.23 -50.49
CA GLY A 316 33.29 22.21 -50.20
C GLY A 316 33.73 23.02 -48.98
N ALA A 317 33.96 24.32 -49.18
CA ALA A 317 34.46 25.24 -48.17
C ALA A 317 33.41 25.57 -47.10
N GLY A 318 33.83 25.55 -45.83
CA GLY A 318 33.03 25.99 -44.69
C GLY A 318 33.83 25.98 -43.38
N GLU A 319 34.45 27.12 -43.10
CA GLU A 319 34.95 27.61 -41.81
C GLU A 319 36.24 27.05 -41.16
N ALA A 320 37.07 28.02 -40.78
CA ALA A 320 38.43 27.89 -40.30
C ALA A 320 38.48 27.47 -38.82
N GLY A 321 39.37 26.53 -38.51
CA GLY A 321 39.66 26.20 -37.13
C GLY A 321 40.60 25.00 -36.96
N ILE A 322 41.89 25.30 -36.85
CA ILE A 322 42.92 24.52 -36.13
C ILE A 322 43.36 23.21 -36.82
N GLY A 323 44.65 23.14 -37.14
CA GLY A 323 45.35 22.03 -37.80
C GLY A 323 45.32 20.71 -37.01
N GLY A 324 44.20 20.01 -37.06
CA GLY A 324 44.00 18.64 -36.54
C GLY A 324 43.37 17.67 -37.55
N ALA A 325 43.11 18.10 -38.79
CA ALA A 325 42.40 17.29 -39.79
C ALA A 325 43.16 15.99 -40.15
N GLY A 326 44.49 16.03 -40.22
CA GLY A 326 45.31 14.83 -40.49
C GLY A 326 45.27 13.79 -39.36
N ALA A 327 45.20 14.24 -38.10
CA ALA A 327 45.11 13.35 -36.94
C ALA A 327 43.73 12.68 -36.84
N MET A 328 42.66 13.42 -37.13
CA MET A 328 41.29 12.89 -37.08
C MET A 328 41.02 11.88 -38.20
N GLN A 329 41.63 12.08 -39.38
CA GLN A 329 41.50 11.17 -40.52
C GLN A 329 42.26 9.86 -40.30
N GLN A 330 43.37 9.89 -39.56
CA GLN A 330 44.13 8.71 -39.14
C GLN A 330 43.46 7.97 -37.96
N VAL A 331 42.88 8.68 -36.99
CA VAL A 331 42.04 8.09 -35.92
C VAL A 331 40.78 7.45 -36.53
N ALA A 332 40.17 8.06 -37.55
CA ALA A 332 39.09 7.45 -38.32
C ALA A 332 39.54 6.19 -39.09
N GLY A 333 40.81 6.13 -39.52
CA GLY A 333 41.42 4.94 -40.12
C GLY A 333 41.59 3.79 -39.11
N VAL A 334 42.00 4.09 -37.87
CA VAL A 334 42.05 3.09 -36.78
C VAL A 334 40.65 2.64 -36.39
N TYR A 335 39.68 3.55 -36.37
CA TYR A 335 38.27 3.22 -36.10
C TYR A 335 37.65 2.32 -37.20
N LYS A 336 38.09 2.45 -38.46
CA LYS A 336 37.70 1.56 -39.56
C LYS A 336 38.41 0.20 -39.57
N MET A 337 39.53 0.06 -38.86
CA MET A 337 40.24 -1.22 -38.72
C MET A 337 39.70 -2.08 -37.58
N LEU A 338 38.81 -1.54 -36.75
CA LEU A 338 38.01 -2.35 -35.84
C LEU A 338 37.12 -3.26 -36.71
N PRO A 339 37.12 -4.60 -36.51
CA PRO A 339 36.19 -5.49 -37.20
C PRO A 339 34.76 -4.98 -36.97
N PRO A 340 33.80 -5.25 -37.89
CA PRO A 340 32.44 -4.72 -37.82
C PRO A 340 31.66 -5.36 -36.66
N LEU A 341 32.02 -4.98 -35.45
CA LEU A 341 31.39 -5.38 -34.20
C LEU A 341 29.99 -4.74 -34.11
N LEU A 342 29.78 -3.58 -34.72
CA LEU A 342 28.51 -2.87 -34.69
C LEU A 342 27.43 -3.55 -35.55
N SER A 343 27.78 -4.12 -36.71
CA SER A 343 26.82 -4.86 -37.53
C SER A 343 26.49 -6.22 -36.93
N THR A 344 27.49 -6.92 -36.38
CA THR A 344 27.26 -8.21 -35.70
C THR A 344 26.47 -8.04 -34.40
N VAL A 345 26.68 -6.97 -33.64
CA VAL A 345 25.84 -6.62 -32.47
C VAL A 345 24.43 -6.25 -32.92
N HIS A 346 24.27 -5.53 -34.03
CA HIS A 346 22.95 -5.22 -34.59
C HIS A 346 22.20 -6.49 -35.03
N GLU A 347 22.86 -7.42 -35.72
CA GLU A 347 22.30 -8.71 -36.14
C GLU A 347 21.93 -9.61 -34.95
N GLN A 348 22.72 -9.60 -33.87
CA GLN A 348 22.48 -10.44 -32.69
C GLN A 348 21.48 -9.84 -31.69
N THR A 349 21.36 -8.52 -31.63
CA THR A 349 20.55 -7.83 -30.59
C THR A 349 19.42 -6.97 -31.15
N GLY A 350 19.34 -6.77 -32.47
CA GLY A 350 18.38 -5.87 -33.13
C GLY A 350 18.58 -4.38 -32.82
N MET A 351 19.66 -4.00 -32.13
CA MET A 351 19.87 -2.63 -31.64
C MET A 351 20.52 -1.75 -32.70
N VAL A 352 19.85 -0.67 -33.12
CA VAL A 352 20.44 0.34 -34.01
C VAL A 352 21.28 1.31 -33.17
N PRO A 353 22.55 1.58 -33.54
CA PRO A 353 23.36 2.57 -32.86
C PRO A 353 22.76 3.99 -33.02
N PRO A 354 22.94 4.89 -32.04
CA PRO A 354 22.44 6.26 -32.13
C PRO A 354 22.98 6.98 -33.38
N ALA A 355 22.19 7.91 -33.93
CA ALA A 355 22.50 8.62 -35.18
C ALA A 355 23.89 9.31 -35.22
N TRP A 356 24.45 9.69 -34.07
CA TRP A 356 25.77 10.33 -33.96
C TRP A 356 26.96 9.36 -34.04
N MET A 357 26.74 8.05 -33.89
CA MET A 357 27.78 7.01 -33.99
C MET A 357 27.92 6.45 -35.42
N GLY A 358 27.07 6.91 -36.35
CA GLY A 358 27.03 6.47 -37.74
C GLY A 358 25.90 5.47 -38.00
N SER A 359 25.17 5.68 -39.09
CA SER A 359 24.14 4.76 -39.58
C SER A 359 24.79 3.56 -40.27
N LEU A 360 24.32 2.36 -39.96
CA LEU A 360 24.66 1.17 -40.74
C LEU A 360 24.18 1.36 -42.20
N PRO A 361 24.92 0.88 -43.22
CA PRO A 361 24.42 0.85 -44.58
C PRO A 361 23.10 0.05 -44.62
N ASN A 362 22.05 0.68 -45.15
CA ASN A 362 20.66 0.24 -45.12
C ASN A 362 20.47 -1.24 -45.56
N ASP A 363 19.76 -2.02 -44.76
CA ASP A 363 19.13 -3.27 -45.19
C ASP A 363 17.68 -3.03 -45.69
N VAL A 364 17.37 -3.72 -46.78
CA VAL A 364 16.16 -3.68 -47.64
C VAL A 364 14.87 -4.17 -46.96
N PRO A 365 13.67 -3.77 -47.45
CA PRO A 365 12.40 -4.02 -46.77
C PRO A 365 11.85 -5.44 -46.95
N ASN A 366 11.35 -5.99 -45.82
CA ASN A 366 10.18 -6.86 -45.66
C ASN A 366 10.05 -8.11 -46.57
N CYS A 367 10.38 -9.29 -46.04
CA CYS A 367 9.91 -10.57 -46.59
C CYS A 367 9.13 -11.34 -45.51
N ALA A 368 7.81 -11.20 -45.55
CA ALA A 368 6.88 -12.03 -44.80
C ALA A 368 7.06 -13.50 -45.24
N LYS A 369 7.41 -14.38 -44.30
CA LYS A 369 7.22 -15.82 -44.43
C LYS A 369 5.97 -16.22 -43.68
N GLU A 370 4.89 -16.43 -44.42
CA GLU A 370 3.75 -17.24 -43.99
C GLU A 370 4.27 -18.63 -43.58
N TYR A 371 4.06 -18.99 -42.31
CA TYR A 371 4.15 -20.36 -41.85
C TYR A 371 2.75 -20.97 -41.95
N GLN A 372 2.50 -21.76 -43.01
CA GLN A 372 1.43 -22.74 -43.01
C GLN A 372 1.80 -23.86 -42.02
N MET A 373 1.01 -24.02 -40.96
CA MET A 373 1.06 -25.20 -40.10
C MET A 373 0.19 -26.30 -40.71
N VAL A 374 0.81 -27.47 -40.87
CA VAL A 374 0.16 -28.79 -40.77
C VAL A 374 0.42 -29.30 -39.37
#